data_AF-A0A2V9VAT4-F1
#
_entry.id   AF-A0A2V9VAT4-F1
#
_cell.length_a   1.000
_cell.length_b   1.000
_cell.length_c   1.000
_cell.angle_alpha   90.00
_cell.angle_beta   90.00
_cell.angle_gamma   90.00
#
_symmetry.space_group_name_H-M   'P 1'
#
loop_
_entity.id
_entity.type
_entity.pdbx_description
1 polymer ?
#
loop_
_entity_poly.entity_id
_entity_poly.type
_entity_poly.pdbx_seq_one_letter_code
_entity_poly.pdbx_strand_id
1 'polypeptide(L)'
;MRSTQFDDQFPFHEEPEEYGGRNEPDTLCETIKCLGFAQNNQVKLYGKVFDLVSDPVIVGENVVFVDALEQSSGKVMRVRIPPTIVQMARIKRRTT
;
A
#
# COMPACT_ATOMS: atom_id res chain seq x y z
N MET A 1 -17.89 -47.28 14.29
CA MET A 1 -18.97 -46.26 14.27
C MET A 1 -18.80 -45.37 15.49
N ARG A 2 -18.28 -44.14 15.33
CA ARG A 2 -18.45 -43.08 16.33
C ARG A 2 -18.14 -41.70 15.72
N SER A 3 -19.20 -40.90 15.64
CA SER A 3 -19.24 -39.44 15.72
C SER A 3 -18.57 -38.61 14.62
N THR A 4 -19.39 -38.28 13.62
CA THR A 4 -19.42 -36.98 12.95
C THR A 4 -19.73 -35.86 13.94
N GLN A 5 -18.87 -34.86 14.06
CA GLN A 5 -19.21 -33.45 14.29
C GLN A 5 -17.92 -32.64 14.49
N PHE A 6 -17.60 -31.80 13.52
CA PHE A 6 -17.06 -30.49 13.81
C PHE A 6 -17.64 -29.54 12.76
N ASP A 7 -18.69 -28.84 13.19
CA ASP A 7 -19.26 -27.68 12.54
C ASP A 7 -18.17 -26.59 12.58
N ASP A 8 -17.36 -26.48 11.52
CA ASP A 8 -16.55 -25.28 11.32
C ASP A 8 -17.47 -24.27 10.60
N GLN A 9 -18.38 -23.69 11.38
CA GLN A 9 -18.88 -22.35 11.10
C GLN A 9 -17.63 -21.48 10.94
N PHE A 10 -17.29 -21.08 9.72
CA PHE A 10 -16.38 -19.96 9.49
C PHE A 10 -17.17 -18.70 9.84
N PRO A 11 -17.00 -18.09 11.04
CA PRO A 11 -17.51 -16.76 11.22
C PRO A 11 -16.57 -15.89 10.39
N PHE A 12 -17.13 -15.06 9.52
CA PHE A 12 -16.42 -13.93 8.97
C PHE A 12 -15.98 -13.05 10.13
N HIS A 13 -14.81 -13.36 10.69
CA HIS A 13 -14.13 -12.46 11.60
C HIS A 13 -13.44 -11.44 10.69
N GLU A 14 -14.21 -10.40 10.36
CA GLU A 14 -13.69 -9.07 10.08
C GLU A 14 -12.88 -8.67 11.32
N GLU A 15 -11.63 -9.14 11.36
CA GLU A 15 -10.62 -8.66 12.28
C GLU A 15 -10.41 -7.19 11.95
N PRO A 16 -10.70 -6.27 12.89
CA PRO A 16 -10.58 -4.86 12.65
C PRO A 16 -9.14 -4.54 12.32
N GLU A 17 -8.98 -3.71 11.29
CA GLU A 17 -7.79 -3.01 10.87
C GLU A 17 -6.88 -2.65 12.07
N GLU A 18 -5.94 -3.54 12.39
CA GLU A 18 -4.84 -3.21 13.28
C GLU A 18 -3.96 -2.20 12.54
N TYR A 19 -4.26 -0.92 12.76
CA TYR A 19 -3.37 0.22 12.57
C TYR A 19 -2.14 0.04 13.48
N GLY A 20 -1.28 -0.89 13.08
CA GLY A 20 -0.04 -1.21 13.75
C GLY A 20 0.95 -0.07 13.63
N GLY A 21 1.21 0.59 14.76
CA GLY A 21 2.54 1.12 15.07
C GLY A 21 2.76 2.58 14.70
N ARG A 22 2.27 3.49 15.56
CA ARG A 22 3.07 4.68 15.87
C ARG A 22 4.35 4.18 16.55
N ASN A 23 5.51 4.67 16.08
CA ASN A 23 6.87 4.68 16.70
C ASN A 23 7.98 3.93 15.91
N GLU A 24 8.42 4.47 14.77
CA GLU A 24 9.84 4.62 14.39
C GLU A 24 9.97 5.64 13.24
N PRO A 25 10.98 6.52 13.21
CA PRO A 25 11.06 7.62 12.25
C PRO A 25 11.57 7.13 10.88
N ASP A 26 10.99 7.64 9.79
CA ASP A 26 11.53 7.55 8.42
C ASP A 26 11.60 6.16 7.74
N THR A 27 10.51 5.38 7.78
CA THR A 27 10.39 4.24 6.85
C THR A 27 10.25 4.75 5.40
N LEU A 28 10.71 3.96 4.43
CA LEU A 28 10.59 4.30 2.99
C LEU A 28 9.16 4.72 2.62
N CYS A 29 8.17 4.06 3.21
CA CYS A 29 6.75 4.36 3.02
C CYS A 29 6.38 5.75 3.50
N GLU A 30 6.81 6.18 4.70
CA GLU A 30 6.56 7.55 5.18
C GLU A 30 7.13 8.58 4.21
N THR A 31 8.37 8.39 3.76
CA THR A 31 8.97 9.31 2.79
C THR A 31 8.19 9.32 1.46
N ILE A 32 7.76 8.15 0.98
CA ILE A 32 6.95 8.02 -0.24
C ILE A 32 5.58 8.68 -0.06
N LYS A 33 4.94 8.56 1.11
CA LYS A 33 3.70 9.28 1.44
C LYS A 33 3.91 10.79 1.38
N CYS A 34 5.01 11.31 1.95
CA CYS A 34 5.37 12.73 1.84
C CYS A 34 5.65 13.20 0.40
N LEU A 35 5.99 12.29 -0.53
CA LEU A 35 6.13 12.60 -1.95
C LEU A 35 4.79 12.63 -2.70
N GLY A 36 3.67 12.42 -2.00
CA GLY A 36 2.33 12.44 -2.57
C GLY A 36 1.78 11.06 -2.90
N PHE A 37 2.39 9.97 -2.43
CA PHE A 37 1.88 8.61 -2.66
C PHE A 37 1.08 8.06 -1.48
N ALA A 38 0.46 8.93 -0.69
CA ALA A 38 -0.44 8.55 0.40
C ALA A 38 -1.86 8.27 -0.10
N GLN A 39 -2.63 7.53 0.70
CA GLN A 39 -4.06 7.34 0.46
C GLN A 39 -4.79 8.69 0.28
N ASN A 40 -5.86 8.70 -0.53
CA ASN A 40 -6.70 9.84 -0.86
C ASN A 40 -5.98 10.96 -1.63
N ASN A 41 -4.81 10.68 -2.20
CA ASN A 41 -4.15 11.59 -3.11
C ASN A 41 -4.30 11.15 -4.57
N GLN A 42 -4.16 12.09 -5.49
CA GLN A 42 -4.19 11.83 -6.92
C GLN A 42 -2.78 11.94 -7.50
N VAL A 43 -2.38 10.97 -8.30
CA VAL A 43 -1.06 10.93 -8.94
C VAL A 43 -1.16 10.60 -10.42
N LYS A 44 -0.22 11.16 -11.21
CA LYS A 44 -0.04 10.79 -12.60
C LYS A 44 1.14 9.83 -12.71
N LEU A 45 0.87 8.60 -13.10
CA LEU A 45 1.88 7.56 -13.29
C LEU A 45 1.74 6.96 -14.69
N TYR A 46 2.87 6.75 -15.37
CA TYR A 46 2.92 6.10 -16.68
C TYR A 46 1.91 6.68 -17.71
N GLY A 47 1.70 8.00 -17.66
CA GLY A 47 0.76 8.70 -18.56
C GLY A 47 -0.72 8.66 -18.13
N LYS A 48 -1.07 7.92 -17.08
CA LYS A 48 -2.43 7.75 -16.56
C LYS A 48 -2.61 8.45 -15.22
N VAL A 49 -3.84 8.84 -14.92
CA VAL A 49 -4.23 9.45 -13.63
C VAL A 49 -4.84 8.39 -12.74
N PHE A 50 -4.38 8.35 -11.49
CA PHE A 50 -4.80 7.41 -10.49
C PHE A 50 -5.16 8.12 -9.20
N ASP A 51 -6.29 7.75 -8.61
CA ASP A 51 -6.63 8.14 -7.24
C ASP A 51 -6.17 7.01 -6.30
N LEU A 52 -5.29 7.35 -5.37
CA LEU A 52 -4.70 6.39 -4.46
C LEU A 52 -5.72 6.01 -3.38
N VAL A 53 -6.04 4.72 -3.30
CA VAL A 53 -7.05 4.21 -2.36
C VAL A 53 -6.43 3.52 -1.14
N SER A 54 -5.10 3.40 -1.12
CA SER A 54 -4.33 2.79 -0.04
C SER A 54 -2.98 3.49 0.17
N ASP A 55 -2.32 3.18 1.28
CA ASP A 55 -0.94 3.57 1.54
C ASP A 55 0.07 2.64 0.83
N PRO A 56 1.31 3.11 0.61
CA PRO A 56 2.31 2.36 -0.13
C PRO A 56 2.79 1.13 0.67
N VAL A 57 2.87 -0.01 -0.02
CA VAL A 57 3.31 -1.30 0.53
C VAL A 57 4.61 -1.74 -0.14
N ILE A 58 5.59 -2.14 0.67
CA ILE A 58 6.88 -2.65 0.20
C ILE A 58 6.74 -4.16 -0.03
N VAL A 59 7.12 -4.61 -1.23
CA VAL A 59 7.17 -6.01 -1.61
C VAL A 59 8.61 -6.34 -2.00
N GLY A 60 9.32 -7.06 -1.13
CA GLY A 60 10.75 -7.36 -1.28
C GLY A 60 11.64 -6.14 -1.01
N GLU A 61 12.87 -6.15 -1.53
CA GLU A 61 13.87 -5.16 -1.11
C GLU A 61 13.65 -3.75 -1.69
N ASN A 62 13.09 -3.65 -2.90
CA ASN A 62 13.10 -2.41 -3.69
C ASN A 62 11.85 -2.16 -4.53
N VAL A 63 10.78 -2.92 -4.30
CA VAL A 63 9.54 -2.75 -5.06
C VAL A 63 8.46 -2.23 -4.12
N VAL A 64 7.87 -1.09 -4.47
CA VAL A 64 6.79 -0.49 -3.71
C VAL A 64 5.57 -0.42 -4.61
N PHE A 65 4.43 -0.81 -4.04
CA PHE A 65 3.14 -0.79 -4.70
C PHE A 65 2.16 0.09 -3.94
N VAL A 66 1.15 0.57 -4.65
CA VAL A 66 0.00 1.23 -4.07
C VAL A 66 -1.24 0.78 -4.83
N ASP A 67 -2.32 0.47 -4.12
CA ASP A 67 -3.60 0.21 -4.77
C ASP A 67 -4.25 1.56 -5.11
N ALA A 68 -4.70 1.67 -6.36
CA ALA A 68 -5.21 2.91 -6.91
C ALA A 68 -6.36 2.67 -7.89
N LEU A 69 -7.28 3.63 -7.94
CA LEU A 69 -8.36 3.69 -8.91
C LEU A 69 -7.88 4.42 -10.16
N GLU A 70 -7.85 3.72 -11.30
CA GLU A 70 -7.57 4.37 -12.58
C GLU A 70 -8.79 5.20 -13.03
N GLN A 71 -8.64 6.51 -13.19
CA GLN A 71 -9.77 7.36 -13.56
C GLN A 71 -10.36 7.07 -14.94
N SER A 72 -9.51 6.67 -15.89
CA SER A 72 -9.97 6.42 -17.27
C SER A 72 -10.86 5.18 -17.38
N SER A 73 -10.62 4.18 -16.54
CA SER A 73 -11.29 2.88 -16.61
C SER A 73 -12.22 2.61 -15.42
N GLY A 74 -12.10 3.39 -14.34
CA GLY A 74 -12.81 3.17 -13.07
C GLY A 74 -12.41 1.88 -12.36
N LYS A 75 -11.28 1.25 -12.74
CA LYS A 75 -10.83 -0.01 -12.14
C LYS A 75 -9.82 0.23 -11.03
N VAL A 76 -10.03 -0.45 -9.91
CA VAL A 76 -9.02 -0.55 -8.86
C VAL A 76 -7.94 -1.53 -9.31
N MET A 77 -6.69 -1.10 -9.23
CA MET A 77 -5.53 -1.91 -9.59
C MET A 77 -4.34 -1.57 -8.71
N ARG A 78 -3.44 -2.56 -8.58
CA ARG A 78 -2.17 -2.38 -7.91
C ARG A 78 -1.15 -1.76 -8.85
N VAL A 79 -0.67 -0.57 -8.52
CA VAL A 79 0.29 0.18 -9.34
C VAL A 79 1.66 0.14 -8.69
N ARG A 80 2.69 -0.23 -9.46
CA ARG A 80 4.08 -0.16 -9.01
C ARG A 80 4.57 1.28 -9.03
N ILE A 81 5.07 1.75 -7.90
CA ILE A 81 5.71 3.07 -7.79
C ILE A 81 7.01 3.06 -8.63
N PRO A 82 7.24 4.09 -9.46
CA PRO A 82 8.44 4.15 -10.30
C PRO A 82 9.72 4.06 -9.45
N PRO A 83 10.75 3.30 -9.92
CA PRO A 83 12.02 3.19 -9.21
C PRO A 83 12.67 4.55 -8.88
N THR A 84 12.47 5.55 -9.75
CA THR A 84 12.97 6.91 -9.53
C THR A 84 12.41 7.55 -8.26
N ILE A 85 11.12 7.39 -7.98
CA ILE A 85 10.48 7.91 -6.76
C ILE A 85 10.99 7.15 -5.54
N VAL A 86 11.10 5.82 -5.64
CA VAL A 86 11.67 4.98 -4.58
C VAL A 86 13.11 5.40 -4.27
N GLN A 87 13.92 5.70 -5.29
CA GLN A 87 15.29 6.18 -5.13
C GLN A 87 15.35 7.57 -4.51
N MET A 88 14.49 8.51 -4.91
CA MET A 88 14.37 9.83 -4.29
C MET A 88 14.04 9.73 -2.80
N ALA A 89 13.10 8.86 -2.43
CA ALA A 89 12.75 8.59 -1.05
C ALA A 89 13.90 7.98 -0.22
N ARG A 90 14.86 7.30 -0.86
CA ARG A 90 16.07 6.79 -0.21
C ARG A 90 17.18 7.82 -0.10
N ILE A 91 17.36 8.66 -1.11
CA ILE A 91 18.35 9.75 -1.08
C ILE A 91 17.99 10.75 0.01
N LYS A 92 16.71 11.13 0.12
CA LYS A 92 16.24 12.04 1.16
C LYS A 92 16.61 11.59 2.57
N ARG A 93 16.63 10.26 2.82
CA ARG A 93 17.04 9.65 4.09
C ARG A 93 18.55 9.62 4.34
N ARG A 94 19.40 9.83 3.32
CA ARG A 94 20.87 9.85 3.49
C ARG A 94 21.43 11.24 3.78
N THR A 95 20.62 12.29 3.60
CA THR A 95 20.99 13.70 3.78
C THR A 95 20.54 14.28 5.13
N THR A 96 20.07 13.44 6.04
CA THR A 96 19.73 13.79 7.43
C THR A 96 20.73 13.11 8.35
#